data_AF-A0A9E5G3K8-F1
#
_entry.id   AF-A0A9E5G3K8-F1
#
_cell.length_a   1.000
_cell.length_b   1.000
_cell.length_c   1.000
_cell.angle_alpha   90.00
_cell.angle_beta   90.00
_cell.angle_gamma   90.00
#
_symmetry.space_group_name_H-M   'P 1'
#
loop_
_entity.id
_entity.type
_entity.pdbx_description
1 polymer ?
#
loop_
_entity_poly.entity_id
_entity_poly.type
_entity_poly.pdbx_seq_one_letter_code
_entity_poly.pdbx_strand_id
1 'polypeptide(L)'
;MKVFARKKEEPCCDCGCGDTSEDKVLVEYLYLDLSSCERCIGTDSVLDEVMLVLTPALKLAGYDVKYRKAEMASAELAVKYRFLSSPTIRVNGKDICDSVKENNCGCCGEISGSDVDCRVFEYNGETYEVPPKDMLARSILGAVFDKTDGGSCCSDYELPKNLRAFFDGKKNTSSCNCGVGCC
;
A
#
# COMPACT_ATOMS: atom_id res chain seq x y z
N MET A 1 -59.44 19.81 -7.98
CA MET A 1 -58.48 18.77 -7.59
C MET A 1 -57.12 19.40 -7.33
N LYS A 2 -56.41 18.87 -6.33
CA LYS A 2 -55.31 19.48 -5.58
C LYS A 2 -54.04 19.69 -6.42
N VAL A 3 -53.55 20.93 -6.43
CA VAL A 3 -52.20 21.28 -6.89
C VAL A 3 -51.23 20.86 -5.79
N PHE A 4 -50.36 19.88 -6.05
CA PHE A 4 -49.28 19.51 -5.14
C PHE A 4 -48.18 20.56 -5.21
N ALA A 5 -48.09 21.40 -4.19
CA ALA A 5 -46.94 22.25 -3.93
C ALA A 5 -45.73 21.35 -3.65
N ARG A 6 -44.70 21.41 -4.49
CA ARG A 6 -43.37 20.89 -4.14
C ARG A 6 -42.70 21.94 -3.24
N LYS A 7 -42.51 21.60 -1.98
CA LYS A 7 -41.61 22.31 -1.08
C LYS A 7 -40.21 22.29 -1.71
N LYS A 8 -39.59 23.46 -1.88
CA LYS A 8 -38.14 23.57 -2.04
C LYS A 8 -37.55 23.21 -0.67
N GLU A 9 -36.81 22.12 -0.62
CA GLU A 9 -35.89 21.85 0.47
C GLU A 9 -34.54 22.44 0.06
N GLU A 10 -34.14 23.52 0.73
CA GLU A 10 -32.77 24.00 0.74
C GLU A 10 -31.98 23.18 1.76
N PRO A 11 -30.88 22.53 1.37
CA PRO A 11 -29.79 22.31 2.29
C PRO A 11 -28.89 23.55 2.26
N CYS A 12 -29.16 24.47 3.18
CA CYS A 12 -28.11 25.34 3.73
C CYS A 12 -27.13 24.43 4.48
N CYS A 13 -25.94 24.23 3.93
CA CYS A 13 -24.74 23.87 4.68
C CYS A 13 -23.58 24.67 4.09
N ASP A 14 -23.41 25.87 4.63
CA ASP A 14 -22.13 26.57 4.73
C ASP A 14 -21.18 25.66 5.51
N CYS A 15 -20.28 24.98 4.80
CA CYS A 15 -19.25 24.13 5.40
C CYS A 15 -18.00 24.27 4.54
N GLY A 16 -17.18 25.25 4.90
CA GLY A 16 -15.73 25.30 4.71
C GLY A 16 -15.22 24.86 3.35
N CYS A 17 -14.82 25.85 2.54
CA CYS A 17 -13.86 25.66 1.46
C CYS A 17 -12.59 25.03 2.06
N GLY A 18 -12.55 23.71 2.15
CA GLY A 18 -11.34 22.99 2.45
C GLY A 18 -10.41 23.23 1.28
N ASP A 19 -9.20 23.69 1.56
CA ASP A 19 -8.08 23.57 0.64
C ASP A 19 -7.96 22.09 0.23
N THR A 20 -8.68 21.67 -0.79
CA THR A 20 -8.27 20.56 -1.63
C THR A 20 -7.07 21.09 -2.38
N SER A 21 -5.91 21.01 -1.73
CA SER A 21 -4.64 21.19 -2.40
C SER A 21 -4.52 20.05 -3.42
N GLU A 22 -5.11 20.23 -4.61
CA GLU A 22 -5.09 19.29 -5.74
C GLU A 22 -3.65 18.93 -6.13
N ASP A 23 -2.69 19.71 -5.67
CA ASP A 23 -1.28 19.58 -5.98
C ASP A 23 -0.51 18.69 -4.99
N LYS A 24 -1.14 18.11 -3.95
CA LYS A 24 -0.44 17.20 -3.03
C LYS A 24 -0.41 15.77 -3.57
N VAL A 25 0.79 15.21 -3.70
CA VAL A 25 1.01 13.81 -4.07
C VAL A 25 1.69 13.10 -2.91
N LEU A 26 1.00 12.15 -2.30
CA LEU A 26 1.55 11.27 -1.27
C LEU A 26 1.84 9.90 -1.87
N VAL A 27 3.11 9.54 -1.98
CA VAL A 27 3.55 8.18 -2.34
C VAL A 27 3.94 7.44 -1.06
N GLU A 28 3.31 6.30 -0.82
CA GLU A 28 3.56 5.46 0.35
C GLU A 28 4.08 4.10 -0.06
N TYR A 29 5.14 3.65 0.60
CA TYR A 29 5.66 2.30 0.50
C TYR A 29 5.40 1.54 1.79
N LEU A 30 4.55 0.52 1.71
CA LEU A 30 4.11 -0.30 2.83
C LEU A 30 4.76 -1.69 2.70
N TYR A 31 5.47 -2.14 3.72
CA TYR A 31 6.28 -3.37 3.66
C TYR A 31 6.29 -4.12 4.98
N LEU A 32 6.66 -5.40 4.97
CA LEU A 32 6.81 -6.21 6.18
C LEU A 32 8.21 -6.15 6.78
N ASP A 33 9.24 -6.12 5.95
CA ASP A 33 10.62 -6.14 6.42
C ASP A 33 11.60 -5.61 5.36
N LEU A 34 12.53 -4.74 5.75
CA LEU A 34 13.63 -4.25 4.89
C LEU A 34 15.01 -4.73 5.34
N SER A 35 15.06 -5.68 6.28
CA SER A 35 16.33 -6.21 6.78
C SER A 35 16.74 -7.53 6.11
N SER A 36 15.76 -8.37 5.80
CA SER A 36 15.93 -9.78 5.44
C SER A 36 15.10 -10.18 4.21
N CYS A 37 13.95 -9.52 3.95
CA CYS A 37 13.11 -9.85 2.80
C CYS A 37 13.61 -9.23 1.49
N GLU A 38 14.22 -10.05 0.62
CA GLU A 38 14.79 -9.61 -0.67
C GLU A 38 13.77 -8.92 -1.58
N ARG A 39 12.50 -9.36 -1.59
CA ARG A 39 11.44 -8.72 -2.40
C ARG A 39 11.13 -7.31 -1.93
N CYS A 40 11.06 -7.11 -0.62
CA CYS A 40 10.83 -5.79 -0.04
C CYS A 40 12.06 -4.90 -0.23
N ILE A 41 13.27 -5.40 -0.04
CA ILE A 41 14.52 -4.65 -0.24
C ILE A 41 14.70 -4.26 -1.71
N GLY A 42 14.44 -5.20 -2.62
CA GLY A 42 14.50 -4.99 -4.06
C GLY A 42 13.47 -3.95 -4.51
N THR A 43 12.21 -4.08 -4.07
CA THR A 43 11.16 -3.11 -4.40
C THR A 43 11.47 -1.72 -3.84
N ASP A 44 12.00 -1.64 -2.61
CA ASP A 44 12.43 -0.39 -1.98
C ASP A 44 13.50 0.31 -2.81
N SER A 45 14.53 -0.43 -3.24
CA SER A 45 15.63 0.09 -4.04
C SER A 45 15.14 0.61 -5.39
N VAL A 46 14.30 -0.16 -6.09
CA VAL A 46 13.73 0.25 -7.38
C VAL A 46 12.84 1.48 -7.23
N LEU A 47 11.99 1.50 -6.20
CA LEU A 47 11.08 2.62 -5.95
C LEU A 47 11.84 3.89 -5.59
N ASP A 48 12.90 3.81 -4.78
CA ASP A 48 13.76 4.95 -4.45
C ASP A 48 14.37 5.55 -5.71
N GLU A 49 14.90 4.72 -6.61
CA GLU A 49 15.43 5.19 -7.89
C GLU A 49 14.36 5.88 -8.75
N VAL A 50 13.15 5.34 -8.80
CA VAL A 50 12.03 5.96 -9.53
C VAL A 50 11.65 7.30 -8.89
N MET A 51 11.53 7.35 -7.57
CA MET A 51 11.14 8.57 -6.86
C MET A 51 12.21 9.67 -6.94
N LEU A 52 13.50 9.32 -7.04
CA LEU A 52 14.57 10.27 -7.32
C LEU A 52 14.38 11.01 -8.65
N VAL A 53 13.79 10.35 -9.65
CA VAL A 53 13.51 10.94 -10.97
C VAL A 53 12.15 11.65 -10.99
N LEU A 54 11.12 11.03 -10.43
CA LEU A 54 9.75 11.56 -10.51
C LEU A 54 9.52 12.77 -9.61
N THR A 55 10.10 12.79 -8.40
CA THR A 55 9.92 13.89 -7.44
C THR A 55 10.29 15.26 -8.04
N PRO A 56 11.47 15.47 -8.65
CA PRO A 56 11.79 16.76 -9.25
C PRO A 56 10.89 17.10 -10.45
N ALA A 57 10.51 16.11 -11.27
CA ALA A 57 9.63 16.32 -12.41
C ALA A 57 8.22 16.77 -11.98
N LEU A 58 7.65 16.14 -10.96
CA LEU A 58 6.35 16.49 -10.39
C LEU A 58 6.38 17.84 -9.67
N LYS A 59 7.45 18.14 -8.92
CA LYS A 59 7.64 19.47 -8.31
C LYS A 59 7.72 20.58 -9.35
N LEU A 60 8.40 20.32 -10.47
CA LEU A 60 8.45 21.26 -11.59
C LEU A 60 7.07 21.49 -12.20
N ALA A 61 6.21 20.47 -12.22
CA ALA A 61 4.82 20.56 -12.65
C ALA A 61 3.87 21.19 -11.60
N GLY A 62 4.38 21.63 -10.45
CA GLY A 62 3.61 22.32 -9.41
C GLY A 62 3.15 21.44 -8.25
N TYR A 63 3.46 20.14 -8.24
CA TYR A 63 3.02 19.23 -7.19
C TYR A 63 3.91 19.27 -5.93
N ASP A 64 3.30 19.23 -4.73
CA ASP A 64 3.97 18.93 -3.46
C ASP A 64 4.02 17.40 -3.26
N VAL A 65 5.16 16.81 -3.59
CA VAL A 65 5.39 15.37 -3.45
C VAL A 65 5.94 15.02 -2.08
N LYS A 66 5.24 14.14 -1.37
CA LYS A 66 5.70 13.47 -0.14
C LYS A 66 5.89 11.99 -0.40
N TYR A 67 7.06 11.48 -0.07
CA TYR A 67 7.37 10.07 -0.14
C TYR A 67 7.61 9.52 1.27
N ARG A 68 6.91 8.45 1.64
CA ARG A 68 6.99 7.84 2.96
C ARG A 68 7.09 6.33 2.86
N LYS A 69 7.84 5.75 3.79
CA LYS A 69 7.98 4.31 3.98
C LYS A 69 7.36 3.95 5.33
N ALA A 70 6.58 2.89 5.40
CA ALA A 70 5.95 2.42 6.63
C ALA A 70 6.07 0.89 6.73
N GLU A 71 6.82 0.43 7.73
CA GLU A 71 6.85 -0.97 8.10
C GLU A 71 5.51 -1.34 8.78
N MET A 72 4.89 -2.41 8.30
CA MET A 72 3.75 -3.04 8.94
C MET A 72 4.24 -3.93 10.08
N ALA A 73 4.79 -3.28 11.12
CA ALA A 73 5.46 -3.95 12.24
C ALA A 73 4.51 -4.83 13.07
N SER A 74 3.20 -4.62 12.98
CA SER A 74 2.20 -5.41 13.71
C SER A 74 0.90 -5.60 12.91
N ALA A 75 0.12 -6.60 13.32
CA ALA A 75 -1.19 -6.90 12.75
C ALA A 75 -2.17 -5.73 12.91
N GLU A 76 -2.13 -5.04 14.04
CA GLU A 76 -2.96 -3.87 14.33
C GLU A 76 -2.63 -2.71 13.38
N LEU A 77 -1.34 -2.53 13.07
CA LEU A 77 -0.90 -1.53 12.10
C LEU A 77 -1.33 -1.91 10.69
N ALA A 78 -1.18 -3.17 10.29
CA ALA A 78 -1.66 -3.66 9.00
C ALA A 78 -3.17 -3.44 8.84
N VAL A 79 -3.96 -3.66 9.90
CA VAL A 79 -5.41 -3.37 9.92
C VAL A 79 -5.68 -1.87 9.74
N LYS A 80 -4.97 -1.01 10.48
CA LYS A 80 -5.11 0.45 10.37
C LYS A 80 -4.84 0.95 8.95
N TYR A 81 -3.85 0.38 8.28
CA TYR A 81 -3.50 0.73 6.90
C TYR A 81 -4.33 -0.04 5.86
N ARG A 82 -5.23 -0.95 6.26
CA ARG A 82 -5.95 -1.86 5.36
C ARG A 82 -4.97 -2.56 4.39
N PHE A 83 -3.84 -3.01 4.92
CA PHE A 83 -2.73 -3.56 4.16
C PHE A 83 -3.08 -4.98 3.70
N LEU A 84 -2.98 -5.23 2.39
CA LEU A 84 -3.38 -6.53 1.84
C LEU A 84 -2.20 -7.49 1.68
N SER A 85 -1.07 -6.98 1.21
CA SER A 85 0.10 -7.80 0.92
C SER A 85 1.36 -6.96 0.84
N SER A 86 2.51 -7.58 1.14
CA SER A 86 3.81 -6.94 1.05
C SER A 86 4.55 -7.35 -0.21
N PRO A 87 5.31 -6.44 -0.84
CA PRO A 87 5.27 -4.99 -0.67
C PRO A 87 4.00 -4.36 -1.28
N THR A 88 3.58 -3.17 -0.83
CA THR A 88 2.50 -2.38 -1.47
C THR A 88 2.94 -0.93 -1.66
N ILE A 89 2.65 -0.36 -2.82
CA ILE A 89 2.91 1.04 -3.14
C ILE A 89 1.57 1.73 -3.38
N ARG A 90 1.37 2.89 -2.75
CA ARG A 90 0.16 3.69 -2.91
C ARG A 90 0.49 5.10 -3.36
N VAL A 91 -0.40 5.68 -4.14
CA VAL A 91 -0.41 7.11 -4.48
C VAL A 91 -1.74 7.67 -4.01
N ASN A 92 -1.69 8.67 -3.12
CA ASN A 92 -2.88 9.29 -2.52
C ASN A 92 -3.86 8.26 -1.90
N GLY A 93 -3.31 7.22 -1.27
CA GLY A 93 -4.09 6.14 -0.64
C GLY A 93 -4.62 5.07 -1.60
N LYS A 94 -4.50 5.25 -2.92
CA LYS A 94 -4.85 4.26 -3.95
C LYS A 94 -3.66 3.36 -4.25
N ASP A 95 -3.86 2.05 -4.24
CA ASP A 95 -2.84 1.07 -4.67
C ASP A 95 -2.49 1.26 -6.16
N ILE A 96 -1.22 1.16 -6.51
CA ILE A 96 -0.76 1.31 -7.90
C ILE A 96 -1.07 0.10 -8.80
N CYS A 97 -1.51 -1.02 -8.23
CA CYS A 97 -2.07 -2.12 -9.01
C CYS A 97 -3.56 -2.31 -8.71
N ASP A 98 -4.30 -2.72 -9.75
CA ASP A 98 -5.76 -2.90 -9.67
C ASP A 98 -6.19 -4.07 -8.78
N SER A 99 -5.34 -5.09 -8.67
CA SER A 99 -5.61 -6.27 -7.85
C SER A 99 -4.33 -6.82 -7.21
N VAL A 100 -4.51 -7.55 -6.11
CA VAL A 100 -3.41 -8.21 -5.41
C VAL A 100 -3.25 -9.63 -5.96
N LYS A 101 -2.01 -9.96 -6.32
CA LYS A 101 -1.54 -11.30 -6.70
C LYS A 101 -0.41 -11.68 -5.77
N GLU A 102 -0.34 -12.94 -5.39
CA GLU A 102 0.62 -13.40 -4.39
C GLU A 102 1.21 -14.75 -4.81
N ASN A 103 2.45 -14.98 -4.40
CA ASN A 103 3.08 -16.29 -4.42
C ASN A 103 3.92 -16.49 -3.15
N ASN A 104 4.35 -17.73 -2.93
CA ASN A 104 5.14 -18.09 -1.77
C ASN A 104 6.41 -17.24 -1.65
N CYS A 105 6.68 -16.73 -0.44
CA CYS A 105 7.85 -15.91 -0.15
C CYS A 105 8.72 -16.56 0.92
N GLY A 106 9.82 -17.18 0.48
CA GLY A 106 10.78 -17.82 1.38
C GLY A 106 11.28 -16.91 2.49
N CYS A 107 11.65 -15.67 2.17
CA CYS A 107 12.19 -14.74 3.18
C CYS A 107 11.18 -14.39 4.28
N CYS A 108 9.93 -14.06 3.91
CA CYS A 108 8.88 -13.80 4.91
C CYS A 108 8.49 -15.07 5.67
N GLY A 109 8.64 -16.23 5.05
CA GLY A 109 8.47 -17.50 5.72
C GLY A 109 9.56 -17.77 6.76
N GLU A 110 10.82 -17.48 6.46
CA GLU A 110 11.93 -17.58 7.40
C GLU A 110 11.78 -16.60 8.58
N ILE A 111 11.38 -15.35 8.31
CA ILE A 111 11.14 -14.33 9.36
C ILE A 111 10.04 -14.77 10.33
N SER A 112 8.99 -15.39 9.81
CA SER A 112 7.81 -15.79 10.60
C SER A 112 7.85 -17.24 11.08
N GLY A 113 8.73 -18.09 10.55
CA GLY A 113 8.65 -19.54 10.78
C GLY A 113 7.35 -20.17 10.28
N SER A 114 6.68 -19.57 9.29
CA SER A 114 5.40 -20.03 8.74
C SER A 114 5.36 -19.87 7.23
N ASP A 115 4.43 -20.54 6.55
CA ASP A 115 4.30 -20.41 5.10
C ASP A 115 3.56 -19.10 4.76
N VAL A 116 4.24 -18.16 4.08
CA VAL A 116 3.72 -16.81 3.82
C VAL A 116 3.79 -16.49 2.34
N ASP A 117 2.63 -16.15 1.77
CA ASP A 117 2.54 -15.60 0.42
C ASP A 117 2.71 -14.07 0.44
N CYS A 118 3.55 -13.55 -0.43
CA CYS A 118 3.76 -12.11 -0.61
C CYS A 118 3.44 -11.69 -2.03
N ARG A 119 3.25 -10.38 -2.19
CA ARG A 119 2.81 -9.77 -3.43
C ARG A 119 3.78 -10.06 -4.56
N VAL A 120 3.19 -10.28 -5.73
CA VAL A 120 3.85 -10.21 -7.03
C VAL A 120 3.17 -9.15 -7.90
N PHE A 121 3.93 -8.64 -8.86
CA PHE A 121 3.54 -7.57 -9.74
C PHE A 121 3.34 -8.12 -11.15
N GLU A 122 2.12 -7.99 -11.69
CA GLU A 122 1.84 -8.35 -13.08
C GLU A 122 2.06 -7.14 -13.98
N TYR A 123 2.92 -7.29 -15.00
CA TYR A 123 3.20 -6.24 -15.96
C TYR A 123 3.61 -6.83 -17.31
N ASN A 124 3.01 -6.33 -18.40
CA ASN A 124 3.25 -6.82 -19.77
C ASN A 124 3.09 -8.34 -19.95
N GLY A 125 2.18 -8.97 -19.20
CA GLY A 125 1.93 -10.41 -19.27
C GLY A 125 2.94 -11.28 -18.50
N GLU A 126 3.91 -10.65 -17.82
CA GLU A 126 4.87 -11.32 -16.94
C GLU A 126 4.57 -11.02 -15.47
N THR A 127 5.10 -11.86 -14.59
CA THR A 127 4.97 -11.74 -13.13
C THR A 127 6.34 -11.49 -12.52
N TYR A 128 6.42 -10.47 -11.68
CA TYR A 128 7.66 -10.02 -11.05
C TYR A 128 7.53 -10.04 -9.52
N GLU A 129 8.55 -10.52 -8.84
CA GLU A 129 8.64 -10.44 -7.37
C GLU A 129 9.18 -9.08 -6.89
N VAL A 130 9.94 -8.42 -7.77
CA VAL A 130 10.40 -7.03 -7.64
C VAL A 130 9.95 -6.30 -8.91
N PRO A 131 9.11 -5.26 -8.82
CA PRO A 131 8.53 -4.62 -9.98
C PRO A 131 9.62 -3.90 -10.80
N PRO A 132 9.53 -3.87 -12.14
CA PRO A 132 10.48 -3.12 -12.95
C PRO A 132 10.24 -1.60 -12.83
N LYS A 133 11.30 -0.81 -13.07
CA LYS A 133 11.28 0.67 -12.91
C LYS A 133 10.20 1.34 -13.74
N ASP A 134 10.02 0.91 -14.98
CA ASP A 134 9.08 1.49 -15.92
C ASP A 134 7.62 1.22 -15.51
N MET A 135 7.32 0.03 -14.99
CA MET A 135 6.02 -0.27 -14.37
C MET A 135 5.72 0.71 -13.24
N LEU A 136 6.63 0.85 -12.27
CA LEU A 136 6.43 1.77 -11.14
C LEU A 136 6.25 3.21 -11.61
N ALA A 137 7.12 3.69 -12.51
CA ALA A 137 7.04 5.05 -13.01
C ALA A 137 5.71 5.31 -13.72
N ARG A 138 5.27 4.38 -14.57
CA ARG A 138 4.01 4.47 -15.30
C ARG A 138 2.81 4.47 -14.36
N SER A 139 2.77 3.56 -13.39
CA SER A 139 1.64 3.46 -12.45
C SER A 139 1.58 4.66 -11.50
N ILE A 140 2.72 5.16 -11.03
CA ILE A 140 2.76 6.35 -10.16
C ILE A 140 2.27 7.58 -10.93
N LEU A 141 2.83 7.85 -12.12
CA LEU A 141 2.39 8.97 -12.95
C LEU A 141 0.91 8.84 -13.35
N GLY A 142 0.48 7.64 -13.72
CA GLY A 142 -0.92 7.34 -13.99
C GLY A 142 -1.80 7.71 -12.81
N ALA A 143 -1.47 7.26 -11.60
CA ALA A 143 -2.24 7.56 -10.39
C ALA A 143 -2.20 9.05 -9.99
N VAL A 144 -1.13 9.79 -10.29
CA VAL A 144 -1.05 11.23 -10.05
C VAL A 144 -1.99 12.01 -10.97
N PHE A 145 -2.09 11.61 -12.24
CA PHE A 145 -2.89 12.33 -13.24
C PHE A 145 -4.32 11.81 -13.37
N ASP A 146 -4.61 10.61 -12.87
CA ASP A 146 -5.94 10.02 -12.82
C ASP A 146 -6.75 10.69 -11.71
N LYS A 147 -7.43 11.79 -12.05
CA LYS A 147 -8.29 12.58 -11.15
C LYS A 147 -9.59 11.86 -10.72
N THR A 148 -9.67 10.53 -10.84
CA THR A 148 -10.79 9.80 -10.24
C THR A 148 -10.73 9.98 -8.73
N ASP A 149 -11.74 10.67 -8.18
CA ASP A 149 -11.92 10.80 -6.75
C ASP A 149 -11.79 9.41 -6.12
N GLY A 150 -10.86 9.28 -5.17
CA GLY A 150 -10.61 8.06 -4.45
C GLY A 150 -11.90 7.57 -3.82
N GLY A 151 -12.57 6.64 -4.49
CA GLY A 151 -13.77 6.01 -3.98
C GLY A 151 -13.44 5.43 -2.62
N SER A 152 -14.04 5.97 -1.56
CA SER A 152 -14.03 5.34 -0.26
C SER A 152 -14.74 4.00 -0.41
N CYS A 153 -13.95 2.94 -0.62
CA CYS A 153 -14.45 1.59 -0.61
C CYS A 153 -14.87 1.28 0.83
N CYS A 154 -16.13 1.54 1.17
CA CYS A 154 -16.81 1.09 2.38
C CYS A 154 -17.02 -0.43 2.36
N SER A 155 -15.94 -1.16 2.08
CA SER A 155 -15.88 -2.61 2.29
C SER A 155 -15.35 -2.86 3.68
N ASP A 156 -15.89 -3.88 4.34
CA ASP A 156 -15.31 -4.37 5.56
C ASP A 156 -13.91 -4.93 5.25
N TYR A 157 -12.91 -4.43 5.95
CA TYR A 157 -11.55 -4.96 5.85
C TYR A 157 -11.37 -6.04 6.90
N GLU A 158 -10.85 -7.18 6.48
CA GLU A 158 -10.35 -8.22 7.38
C GLU A 158 -8.87 -8.46 7.10
N LEU A 159 -8.09 -8.72 8.14
CA LEU A 159 -6.67 -9.05 8.01
C LEU A 159 -6.52 -10.31 7.12
N PRO A 160 -5.87 -10.23 5.95
CA PRO A 160 -5.82 -11.37 5.03
C PRO A 160 -5.01 -12.56 5.56
N LYS A 161 -5.20 -13.73 4.94
CA LYS A 161 -4.61 -15.01 5.41
C LYS A 161 -3.09 -14.97 5.47
N ASN A 162 -2.43 -14.42 4.45
CA ASN A 162 -0.98 -14.26 4.40
C ASN A 162 -0.44 -13.43 5.58
N LEU A 163 -1.10 -12.31 5.91
CA LEU A 163 -0.68 -11.46 7.03
C LEU A 163 -0.95 -12.12 8.38
N ARG A 164 -2.07 -12.84 8.54
CA ARG A 164 -2.30 -13.67 9.73
C ARG A 164 -1.19 -14.70 9.92
N ALA A 165 -0.84 -15.45 8.86
CA ALA A 165 0.24 -16.43 8.90
C ALA A 165 1.56 -15.76 9.33
N PHE A 166 1.94 -14.65 8.68
CA PHE A 166 3.16 -13.92 9.00
C PHE A 166 3.21 -13.45 10.46
N PHE A 167 2.17 -12.78 10.95
CA PHE A 167 2.17 -12.21 12.31
C PHE A 167 2.04 -13.27 13.40
N ASP A 168 1.23 -14.32 13.18
CA ASP A 168 1.11 -15.41 14.15
C ASP A 168 2.39 -16.23 14.21
N GLY A 169 3.03 -16.49 13.06
CA GLY A 169 4.35 -17.09 12.98
C GLY A 169 5.41 -16.29 13.75
N LYS A 170 5.50 -14.97 13.48
CA LYS A 170 6.48 -14.08 14.13
C LYS A 170 6.33 -14.05 15.67
N LYS A 171 5.09 -14.18 16.18
CA LYS A 171 4.83 -14.31 17.63
C LYS A 171 5.35 -15.64 18.17
N ASN A 172 5.17 -16.73 17.43
CA ASN A 172 5.60 -18.06 17.85
C ASN A 172 7.13 -18.18 17.83
N THR A 173 7.81 -17.64 16.81
CA THR A 173 9.29 -17.64 16.73
C THR A 173 9.95 -16.78 17.81
N SER A 174 9.34 -15.65 18.20
CA SER A 174 9.83 -14.83 19.32
C SER A 174 9.52 -15.43 20.69
N SER A 175 8.47 -16.23 20.82
CA SER A 175 8.12 -16.94 22.06
C SER A 175 8.91 -18.24 22.28
N CYS A 176 9.49 -18.82 21.23
CA CYS A 176 10.39 -19.98 21.30
C CYS A 176 11.84 -19.56 21.57
N ASN A 177 12.07 -18.83 22.66
CA ASN A 177 13.37 -18.84 23.32
C ASN A 177 13.41 -20.08 24.23
N CYS A 178 13.38 -21.26 23.61
CA CYS A 178 13.58 -22.52 24.31
C CYS A 178 15.03 -22.58 24.74
N GLY A 179 15.31 -22.08 25.94
CA GLY A 179 16.48 -22.49 26.70
C GLY A 179 16.44 -24.00 26.87
N VAL A 180 17.21 -24.71 26.05
CA VAL A 180 17.48 -26.12 26.22
C VAL A 180 18.95 -26.31 25.86
N GLY A 181 19.75 -26.62 26.88
CA GLY A 181 21.10 -27.09 26.69
C GLY A 181 21.10 -28.29 25.75
N CYS A 182 21.93 -28.23 24.72
CA CYS A 182 22.21 -29.35 23.85
C CYS A 182 23.68 -29.74 24.05
N CYS A 183 23.82 -30.87 24.76
CA CYS A 183 24.97 -31.77 24.89
C CYS A 183 26.30 -31.22 25.40
#